data_AF-A0A7X9PQ90-F1
#
_entry.id   AF-A0A7X9PQ90-F1
#
_cell.length_a   1.000
_cell.length_b   1.000
_cell.length_c   1.000
_cell.angle_alpha   90.00
_cell.angle_beta   90.00
_cell.angle_gamma   90.00
#
_symmetry.space_group_name_H-M   'P 1'
#
loop_
_entity.id
_entity.type
_entity.pdbx_description
1 polymer ?
#
loop_
_entity_poly.entity_id
_entity_poly.type
_entity_poly.pdbx_seq_one_letter_code
_entity_poly.pdbx_strand_id
1 'polypeptide(L)'
;MLKDYQKKLLELWEQLELEISNLYRLFAQKFPAHSQLWNALSSDELNHAAYVKEMFSLAEAGKVFFNEKTTKTYTIKTINDDIKTVYKKTEAGQYTIINALAYSVNLEDSIIEKKFYDYFSTNDRDINLLINKIKQETIEHSQRVKKALEEEKLR
;
A
#
# COMPACT_ATOMS: atom_id res chain seq x y z
N MET A 1 -11.78 0.30 -23.29
CA MET A 1 -10.75 -0.74 -23.06
C MET A 1 -9.54 -0.11 -22.43
N LEU A 2 -8.94 -0.78 -21.45
CA LEU A 2 -7.68 -0.34 -20.85
C LEU A 2 -6.57 -0.35 -21.89
N LYS A 3 -5.74 0.70 -21.87
CA LYS A 3 -4.51 0.77 -22.67
C LYS A 3 -3.41 -0.04 -21.97
N ASP A 4 -2.43 -0.54 -22.73
CA ASP A 4 -1.37 -1.42 -22.18
C ASP A 4 -0.61 -0.79 -21.02
N TYR A 5 -0.34 0.51 -21.08
CA TYR A 5 0.34 1.19 -19.98
C TYR A 5 -0.54 1.32 -18.72
N GLN A 6 -1.88 1.36 -18.85
CA GLN A 6 -2.81 1.36 -17.72
C GLN A 6 -2.84 -0.02 -17.06
N LYS A 7 -2.87 -1.09 -17.88
CA LYS A 7 -2.73 -2.47 -17.39
C LYS A 7 -1.42 -2.64 -16.62
N LYS A 8 -0.31 -2.15 -17.19
CA LYS A 8 0.99 -2.22 -16.54
C LYS A 8 1.04 -1.45 -15.22
N LEU A 9 0.37 -0.31 -15.15
CA LEU A 9 0.27 0.47 -13.93
C LEU A 9 -0.49 -0.30 -12.85
N LEU A 10 -1.60 -0.94 -13.19
CA LEU A 10 -2.40 -1.76 -12.27
C LEU A 10 -1.64 -3.00 -11.77
N GLU A 11 -0.90 -3.69 -12.64
CA GLU A 11 0.00 -4.79 -12.25
C GLU A 11 1.08 -4.32 -11.25
N LEU A 12 1.69 -3.16 -11.51
CA LEU A 12 2.70 -2.59 -10.62
C LEU A 12 2.12 -2.16 -9.28
N TRP A 13 0.84 -1.78 -9.26
CA TRP A 13 0.14 -1.39 -8.05
C TRP A 13 -0.28 -2.62 -7.22
N GLU A 14 -0.82 -3.67 -7.83
CA GLU A 14 -1.03 -4.96 -7.13
C GLU A 14 0.28 -5.44 -6.51
N GLN A 15 1.38 -5.37 -7.27
CA GLN A 15 2.70 -5.71 -6.74
C GLN A 15 3.12 -4.80 -5.58
N LEU A 16 2.80 -3.50 -5.63
CA LEU A 16 3.11 -2.57 -4.56
C LEU A 16 2.50 -3.04 -3.23
N GLU A 17 1.19 -3.30 -3.19
CA GLU A 17 0.53 -3.73 -1.94
C GLU A 17 1.10 -5.06 -1.42
N LEU A 18 1.47 -5.99 -2.32
CA LEU A 18 2.14 -7.24 -1.93
C LEU A 18 3.54 -6.99 -1.33
N GLU A 19 4.33 -6.08 -1.88
CA GLU A 19 5.65 -5.73 -1.35
C GLU A 19 5.54 -5.03 0.01
N ILE A 20 4.53 -4.16 0.20
CA ILE A 20 4.24 -3.53 1.49
C ILE A 20 3.87 -4.60 2.52
N SER A 21 2.97 -5.52 2.17
CA SER A 21 2.63 -6.66 3.03
C SER A 21 3.86 -7.48 3.44
N ASN A 22 4.74 -7.78 2.49
CA ASN A 22 5.98 -8.53 2.75
C ASN A 22 6.92 -7.76 3.69
N LEU A 23 7.04 -6.44 3.50
CA LEU A 23 7.83 -5.58 4.36
C LEU A 23 7.28 -5.55 5.80
N TYR A 24 5.97 -5.39 5.96
CA TYR A 24 5.33 -5.41 7.28
C TYR A 24 5.47 -6.78 7.96
N ARG A 25 5.37 -7.88 7.22
CA ARG A 25 5.67 -9.21 7.77
C ARG A 25 7.12 -9.34 8.24
N LEU A 26 8.08 -8.78 7.50
CA LEU A 26 9.49 -8.73 7.92
C LEU A 26 9.67 -7.88 9.18
N PHE A 27 9.02 -6.71 9.27
CA PHE A 27 9.03 -5.89 10.48
C PHE A 27 8.44 -6.61 11.68
N ALA A 28 7.37 -7.39 11.51
CA ALA A 28 6.81 -8.21 12.58
C ALA A 28 7.83 -9.20 13.17
N GLN A 29 8.67 -9.79 12.30
CA GLN A 29 9.72 -10.72 12.70
C GLN A 29 10.91 -10.02 13.38
N LYS A 30 11.33 -8.87 12.84
CA LYS A 30 12.52 -8.14 13.32
C LYS A 30 12.24 -7.29 14.56
N PHE A 31 11.00 -6.84 14.75
CA PHE A 31 10.59 -5.98 15.85
C PHE A 31 9.38 -6.56 16.59
N PRO A 32 9.58 -7.66 17.35
CA PRO A 32 8.48 -8.45 17.92
C PRO A 32 7.60 -7.68 18.92
N ALA A 33 8.12 -6.63 19.54
CA ALA A 33 7.36 -5.75 20.44
C ALA A 33 6.16 -5.07 19.76
N HIS A 34 6.19 -4.91 18.43
CA HIS A 34 5.12 -4.33 17.62
C HIS A 34 4.53 -5.35 16.63
N SER A 35 4.79 -6.66 16.82
CA SER A 35 4.38 -7.72 15.88
C SER A 35 2.88 -7.74 15.58
N GLN A 36 2.02 -7.47 16.57
CA GLN A 36 0.57 -7.42 16.36
C GLN A 36 0.17 -6.30 15.38
N LEU A 37 0.77 -5.11 15.51
CA LEU A 37 0.54 -4.01 14.57
C LEU A 37 0.95 -4.43 13.16
N TRP A 38 2.19 -4.91 13.01
CA TRP A 38 2.76 -5.27 11.72
C TRP A 38 2.02 -6.41 11.01
N ASN A 39 1.62 -7.45 11.76
CA ASN A 39 0.85 -8.56 11.19
C ASN A 39 -0.54 -8.12 10.73
N ALA A 40 -1.20 -7.24 11.47
CA ALA A 40 -2.49 -6.69 11.06
C ALA A 40 -2.35 -5.86 9.78
N LEU A 41 -1.38 -4.94 9.72
CA LEU A 41 -1.10 -4.16 8.50
C LEU A 41 -0.78 -5.08 7.32
N SER A 42 0.11 -6.06 7.50
CA SER A 42 0.45 -7.04 6.46
C SER A 42 -0.77 -7.79 5.93
N SER A 43 -1.71 -8.16 6.80
CA SER A 43 -2.96 -8.82 6.39
C SER A 43 -3.89 -7.89 5.62
N ASP A 44 -3.99 -6.62 6.01
CA ASP A 44 -4.81 -5.62 5.32
C ASP A 44 -4.26 -5.39 3.90
N GLU A 45 -2.93 -5.29 3.75
CA GLU A 45 -2.28 -5.10 2.45
C GLU A 45 -2.44 -6.28 1.48
N LEU A 46 -2.54 -7.52 1.99
CA LEU A 46 -2.89 -8.67 1.15
C LEU A 46 -4.32 -8.55 0.60
N ASN A 47 -5.25 -8.02 1.40
CA ASN A 47 -6.60 -7.74 0.93
C ASN A 47 -6.58 -6.61 -0.11
N HIS A 48 -5.80 -5.56 0.11
CA HIS A 48 -5.64 -4.45 -0.84
C HIS A 48 -5.12 -4.93 -2.20
N ALA A 49 -4.09 -5.78 -2.21
CA ALA A 49 -3.60 -6.41 -3.43
C ALA A 49 -4.72 -7.18 -4.18
N ALA A 50 -5.50 -7.98 -3.46
CA ALA A 50 -6.61 -8.73 -4.03
C ALA A 50 -7.69 -7.80 -4.61
N TYR A 51 -7.97 -6.67 -3.95
CA TYR A 51 -8.91 -5.67 -4.44
C TYR A 51 -8.40 -4.95 -5.68
N VAL A 52 -7.11 -4.58 -5.74
CA VAL A 52 -6.53 -3.97 -6.96
C VAL A 52 -6.66 -4.92 -8.14
N LYS A 53 -6.42 -6.22 -7.93
CA LYS A 53 -6.61 -7.26 -8.96
C LYS A 53 -8.06 -7.41 -9.41
N GLU A 54 -9.00 -7.38 -8.47
CA GLU A 54 -10.44 -7.40 -8.78
C GLU A 54 -10.84 -6.17 -9.60
N MET A 55 -10.43 -4.97 -9.16
CA MET A 55 -10.68 -3.70 -9.84
C MET A 55 -10.08 -3.66 -11.24
N PHE A 56 -8.90 -4.26 -11.43
CA PHE A 56 -8.31 -4.43 -12.75
C PHE A 56 -9.21 -5.30 -13.65
N SER A 57 -9.65 -6.47 -13.16
CA SER A 57 -10.54 -7.36 -13.91
C SER A 57 -11.87 -6.68 -14.28
N LEU A 58 -12.44 -5.90 -13.36
CA LEU A 58 -13.66 -5.12 -13.59
C LEU A 58 -13.46 -4.00 -14.62
N ALA A 59 -12.28 -3.37 -14.64
CA ALA A 59 -11.93 -2.35 -15.62
C ALA A 59 -11.69 -2.96 -17.02
N GLU A 60 -11.12 -4.16 -17.11
CA GLU A 60 -11.02 -4.90 -18.38
C GLU A 60 -12.40 -5.27 -18.93
N ALA A 61 -13.32 -5.67 -18.06
CA ALA A 61 -14.72 -5.96 -18.41
C ALA A 61 -15.57 -4.70 -18.68
N GLY A 62 -15.01 -3.49 -18.53
CA GLY A 62 -15.71 -2.22 -18.74
C GLY A 62 -16.75 -1.88 -17.67
N LYS A 63 -16.73 -2.55 -16.52
CA LYS A 63 -17.64 -2.30 -15.37
C LYS A 63 -17.15 -1.16 -14.47
N VAL A 64 -15.86 -0.89 -14.50
CA VAL A 64 -15.20 0.21 -13.80
C VAL A 64 -14.40 1.02 -14.80
N PHE A 65 -14.46 2.34 -14.69
CA PHE A 65 -13.58 3.23 -15.44
C PHE A 65 -12.31 3.47 -14.65
N PHE A 66 -11.16 3.33 -15.31
CA PHE A 66 -9.86 3.63 -14.74
C PHE A 66 -9.19 4.77 -15.49
N ASN A 67 -8.76 5.79 -14.75
CA ASN A 67 -8.05 6.96 -15.25
C ASN A 67 -6.85 7.25 -14.36
N GLU A 68 -5.67 6.91 -14.88
CA GLU A 68 -4.36 7.12 -14.26
C GLU A 68 -3.99 8.60 -14.05
N LYS A 69 -4.79 9.54 -14.58
CA LYS A 69 -4.53 10.99 -14.56
C LYS A 69 -3.11 11.28 -15.06
N THR A 70 -2.27 11.88 -14.22
CA THR A 70 -0.88 12.23 -14.54
C THR A 70 0.11 11.15 -14.08
N THR A 71 -0.35 10.12 -13.36
CA THR A 71 0.52 9.10 -12.78
C THR A 71 1.10 8.20 -13.87
N LYS A 72 2.41 7.99 -13.78
CA LYS A 72 3.16 7.13 -14.71
C LYS A 72 3.55 5.84 -14.01
N THR A 73 3.72 4.78 -14.79
CA THR A 73 4.23 3.48 -14.30
C THR A 73 5.54 3.64 -13.51
N TYR A 74 6.40 4.58 -13.93
CA TYR A 74 7.64 4.91 -13.21
C TYR A 74 7.41 5.34 -11.76
N THR A 75 6.32 6.06 -11.46
CA THR A 75 6.01 6.50 -10.09
C THR A 75 5.85 5.32 -9.14
N ILE A 76 5.07 4.32 -9.54
CA ILE A 76 4.83 3.12 -8.72
C ILE A 76 6.09 2.24 -8.67
N LYS A 77 6.83 2.17 -9.78
CA LYS A 77 8.10 1.45 -9.82
C LYS A 77 9.12 2.00 -8.81
N THR A 78 9.26 3.32 -8.72
CA THR A 78 10.18 3.95 -7.76
C THR A 78 9.82 3.62 -6.32
N ILE A 79 8.53 3.60 -5.96
CA ILE A 79 8.09 3.22 -4.60
C ILE A 79 8.43 1.74 -4.34
N ASN A 80 8.14 0.86 -5.30
CA ASN A 80 8.51 -0.56 -5.20
C ASN A 80 10.02 -0.78 -5.00
N ASP A 81 10.86 -0.06 -5.76
CA ASP A 81 12.32 -0.18 -5.66
C ASP A 81 12.84 0.34 -4.30
N ASP A 82 12.21 1.38 -3.76
CA ASP A 82 12.49 1.89 -2.42
C ASP A 82 12.09 0.89 -1.32
N ILE A 83 10.89 0.30 -1.38
CA ILE A 83 10.45 -0.76 -0.45
C ILE A 83 11.43 -1.93 -0.45
N LYS A 84 11.86 -2.39 -1.63
CA LYS A 84 12.86 -3.47 -1.75
C LYS A 84 14.20 -3.10 -1.13
N THR A 85 14.58 -1.82 -1.20
CA THR A 85 15.80 -1.32 -0.55
C THR A 85 15.65 -1.37 0.97
N VAL A 86 14.51 -0.92 1.50
CA VAL A 86 14.21 -0.98 2.94
C VAL A 86 14.14 -2.41 3.45
N TYR A 87 13.51 -3.31 2.69
CA TYR A 87 13.46 -4.74 2.99
C TYR A 87 14.87 -5.31 3.19
N LYS A 88 15.76 -5.13 2.21
CA LYS A 88 17.15 -5.62 2.29
C LYS A 88 17.93 -5.03 3.45
N LYS A 89 17.78 -3.73 3.72
CA LYS A 89 18.43 -3.07 4.87
C LYS A 89 17.91 -3.64 6.19
N THR A 90 16.62 -3.95 6.26
CA THR A 90 15.99 -4.55 7.44
C THR A 90 16.44 -5.99 7.66
N GLU A 91 16.55 -6.80 6.61
CA GLU A 91 17.13 -8.14 6.69
C GLU A 91 18.55 -8.11 7.24
N ALA A 92 19.37 -7.19 6.73
CA ALA A 92 20.74 -6.95 7.14
C ALA A 92 20.90 -6.31 8.54
N GLY A 93 19.81 -6.05 9.26
CA GLY A 93 19.84 -5.46 10.61
C GLY A 93 20.21 -3.96 10.63
N GLN A 94 20.07 -3.27 9.49
CA GLN A 94 20.41 -1.85 9.33
C GLN A 94 19.22 -0.91 9.60
N TYR A 95 18.07 -1.46 10.02
CA TYR A 95 16.90 -0.69 10.44
C TYR A 95 16.66 -0.89 11.94
N THR A 96 16.45 0.22 12.64
CA THR A 96 15.87 0.22 13.98
C THR A 96 14.35 0.23 13.89
N ILE A 97 13.67 -0.03 15.01
CA ILE A 97 12.20 0.10 15.07
C ILE A 97 11.73 1.53 14.74
N ILE A 98 12.45 2.56 15.20
CA ILE A 98 12.13 3.96 14.87
C ILE A 98 12.24 4.20 13.37
N ASN A 99 13.29 3.69 12.70
CA ASN A 99 13.43 3.82 11.25
C ASN A 99 12.29 3.10 10.51
N ALA A 100 11.90 1.91 10.96
CA ALA A 100 10.81 1.13 10.35
C ALA A 100 9.46 1.83 10.48
N LEU A 101 9.13 2.32 11.68
CA LEU A 101 7.90 3.08 11.94
C LEU A 101 7.88 4.39 11.14
N ALA A 102 8.94 5.19 11.18
CA ALA A 102 9.03 6.45 10.44
C ALA A 102 8.93 6.24 8.92
N TYR A 103 9.58 5.19 8.40
CA TYR A 103 9.46 4.83 6.99
C TYR A 103 8.01 4.47 6.62
N SER A 104 7.37 3.63 7.42
CA SER A 104 6.00 3.18 7.18
C SER A 104 5.02 4.36 7.19
N VAL A 105 5.16 5.31 8.12
CA VAL A 105 4.37 6.56 8.11
C VAL A 105 4.49 7.30 6.78
N ASN A 106 5.72 7.54 6.33
CA ASN A 106 5.97 8.27 5.08
C ASN A 106 5.43 7.52 3.86
N LEU A 107 5.51 6.19 3.86
CA LEU A 107 5.00 5.33 2.81
C LEU A 107 3.46 5.43 2.72
N GLU A 108 2.75 5.24 3.83
CA GLU A 108 1.29 5.33 3.86
C GLU A 108 0.80 6.72 3.45
N ASP A 109 1.40 7.78 4.01
CA ASP A 109 1.06 9.16 3.65
C ASP A 109 1.30 9.42 2.15
N SER A 110 2.39 8.88 1.58
CA SER A 110 2.68 9.02 0.15
C SER A 110 1.63 8.34 -0.73
N ILE A 111 1.05 7.21 -0.30
CA ILE A 111 -0.02 6.51 -1.02
C ILE A 111 -1.32 7.33 -0.96
N ILE A 112 -1.66 7.85 0.23
CA ILE A 112 -2.82 8.72 0.45
C ILE A 112 -2.74 9.97 -0.43
N GLU A 113 -1.60 10.67 -0.43
CA GLU A 113 -1.37 11.89 -1.20
C GLU A 113 -1.53 11.69 -2.70
N LYS A 114 -1.10 10.53 -3.22
CA LYS A 114 -1.20 10.19 -4.64
C LYS A 114 -2.62 9.83 -5.07
N LYS A 115 -3.51 9.53 -4.11
CA LYS A 115 -4.93 9.24 -4.35
C LYS A 115 -5.14 8.15 -5.40
N PHE A 116 -4.33 7.09 -5.36
CA PHE A 116 -4.39 6.04 -6.38
C PHE A 116 -5.80 5.44 -6.52
N TYR A 117 -6.50 5.24 -5.40
CA TYR A 117 -7.87 4.74 -5.38
C TYR A 117 -8.92 5.71 -5.95
N ASP A 118 -8.59 7.00 -6.16
CA ASP A 118 -9.45 7.95 -6.87
C ASP A 118 -9.35 7.80 -8.41
N TYR A 119 -8.51 6.90 -8.92
CA TYR A 119 -8.38 6.65 -10.36
C TYR A 119 -9.49 5.74 -10.88
N PHE A 120 -10.16 5.02 -9.99
CA PHE A 120 -11.32 4.22 -10.31
C PHE A 120 -12.60 5.04 -10.14
N SER A 121 -13.52 4.92 -11.08
CA SER A 121 -14.88 5.45 -10.96
C SER A 121 -15.91 4.47 -11.54
N THR A 122 -17.08 4.44 -10.91
CA THR A 122 -18.19 3.56 -11.28
C THR A 122 -19.50 4.10 -10.69
N ASN A 123 -20.62 3.70 -11.28
CA ASN A 123 -21.96 3.97 -10.73
C ASN A 123 -22.45 2.83 -9.82
N ASP A 124 -21.71 1.72 -9.74
CA ASP A 124 -22.02 0.60 -8.87
C ASP A 124 -21.77 0.98 -7.40
N ARG A 125 -22.78 0.79 -6.56
CA ARG A 125 -22.72 1.16 -5.14
C ARG A 125 -21.71 0.30 -4.37
N ASP A 126 -21.69 -1.00 -4.62
CA ASP A 126 -20.90 -1.94 -3.83
C ASP A 126 -19.42 -1.78 -4.15
N ILE A 127 -19.09 -1.52 -5.43
CA ILE A 127 -17.71 -1.21 -5.83
C ILE A 127 -17.26 0.14 -5.24
N ASN A 128 -18.13 1.16 -5.20
CA ASN A 128 -17.78 2.42 -4.54
C ASN A 128 -17.55 2.26 -3.02
N LEU A 129 -18.31 1.39 -2.36
CA LEU A 129 -18.08 1.06 -0.95
C LEU A 129 -16.72 0.39 -0.76
N LEU A 130 -16.32 -0.52 -1.65
CA LEU A 130 -15.00 -1.15 -1.64
C LEU A 130 -13.88 -0.11 -1.80
N ILE A 131 -13.98 0.77 -2.80
CA ILE A 131 -13.00 1.85 -3.04
C ILE A 131 -12.84 2.75 -1.79
N ASN A 132 -13.96 3.12 -1.16
CA ASN A 132 -13.93 3.97 0.04
C ASN A 132 -13.39 3.24 1.27
N LYS A 133 -13.71 1.94 1.41
CA LYS A 133 -13.17 1.10 2.48
C LYS A 133 -11.65 1.09 2.43
N ILE A 134 -11.06 0.81 1.26
CA ILE A 134 -9.61 0.72 1.13
C ILE A 134 -8.93 2.05 1.45
N LYS A 135 -9.46 3.18 0.95
CA LYS A 135 -8.96 4.51 1.30
C LYS A 135 -8.96 4.76 2.80
N GLN A 136 -10.03 4.36 3.47
CA GLN A 136 -10.18 4.52 4.90
C GLN A 136 -9.19 3.62 5.66
N GLU A 137 -9.00 2.37 5.22
CA GLU A 137 -8.00 1.46 5.78
C GLU A 137 -6.58 2.02 5.67
N THR A 138 -6.17 2.54 4.50
CA THR A 138 -4.84 3.17 4.32
C THR A 138 -4.64 4.39 5.24
N ILE A 139 -5.68 5.20 5.45
CA ILE A 139 -5.63 6.32 6.41
C ILE A 139 -5.45 5.79 7.84
N GLU A 140 -6.17 4.74 8.21
CA GLU A 140 -6.04 4.10 9.52
C GLU A 140 -4.67 3.46 9.72
N HIS A 141 -4.06 2.90 8.67
CA HIS A 141 -2.69 2.39 8.69
C HIS A 141 -1.70 3.49 9.08
N SER A 142 -1.71 4.61 8.35
CA SER A 142 -0.87 5.78 8.67
C SER A 142 -1.06 6.23 10.13
N GLN A 143 -2.30 6.34 10.60
CA GLN A 143 -2.60 6.75 11.98
C GLN A 143 -2.07 5.78 13.03
N ARG A 144 -2.25 4.46 12.82
CA ARG A 144 -1.78 3.41 13.73
C ARG A 144 -0.26 3.40 13.83
N VAL A 145 0.43 3.53 12.70
CA VAL A 145 1.90 3.58 12.68
C VAL A 145 2.42 4.88 13.31
N LYS A 146 1.79 6.04 13.03
CA LYS A 146 2.14 7.32 13.68
C LYS A 146 2.03 7.22 15.20
N LYS A 147 0.94 6.63 15.70
CA LYS A 147 0.77 6.41 17.14
C LYS A 147 1.88 5.55 17.72
N ALA A 148 2.21 4.41 17.08
CA ALA A 148 3.28 3.53 17.53
C ALA A 148 4.66 4.22 17.49
N LEU A 149 4.92 5.08 16.49
CA LEU A 149 6.14 5.88 16.40
C LEU A 149 6.28 6.85 17.57
N GLU A 150 5.21 7.58 17.90
CA GLU A 150 5.24 8.53 19.02
C GLU A 150 5.38 7.80 20.36
N GLU A 151 4.74 6.65 20.55
CA GLU A 151 4.93 5.81 21.74
C GLU A 151 6.38 5.31 21.87
N GLU A 152 7.00 4.89 20.77
CA GLU A 152 8.38 4.38 20.78
C GLU A 152 9.42 5.50 20.99
N LYS A 153 9.16 6.73 20.53
CA LYS A 153 10.02 7.90 20.80
C LYS A 153 10.03 8.33 22.26
N LEU A 154 8.99 7.99 23.02
CA LEU A 154 8.84 8.34 24.43
C LEU A 154 9.43 7.29 25.38
N ARG A 155 9.87 6.14 24.86
CA ARG A 155 10.53 5.07 25.62
C ARG A 155 12.02 5.35 25.80
#